data_AF-I3S3L7-F1
#
_entry.id   AF-I3S3L7-F1
#
_cell.length_a   1.000
_cell.length_b   1.000
_cell.length_c   1.000
_cell.angle_alpha   90.00
_cell.angle_beta   90.00
_cell.angle_gamma   90.00
#
_symmetry.space_group_name_H-M   'P 1'
#
loop_
_entity.id
_entity.type
_entity.pdbx_description
1 polymer ?
#
loop_
_entity_poly.entity_id
_entity_poly.type
_entity_poly.pdbx_seq_one_letter_code
_entity_poly.pdbx_strand_id
1 'polypeptide(L)'
;MAESQSLYLCLLLFLFLHLLLPLPPALASSTPTPTAWPHQFHSVLFINSSGNLQKTDLWYDWPNGRNFNIIQHQLGVLKYDLEWNNGTSFYYTLDPFNHTCKVIHFDVGILRPNWLDGANYLGQHYADNFLCNVWEKVDFIWYYEDVLTRRPVKWIFYSGMIAHVMTFEVGAVLEDAQWQAPVYCFNEAETHEKSSSSKALLDSEASGALGGSFMREITTQHAYVK
;
A
#
# COMPACT_ATOMS: atom_id res chain seq x y z
N MET A 1 72.43 -3.55 -8.02
CA MET A 1 71.56 -4.53 -7.32
C MET A 1 70.96 -3.97 -6.02
N ALA A 2 71.67 -3.17 -5.23
CA ALA A 2 71.13 -2.61 -3.97
C ALA A 2 69.99 -1.59 -4.16
N GLU A 3 70.04 -0.74 -5.18
CA GLU A 3 69.02 0.31 -5.42
C GLU A 3 67.64 -0.26 -5.79
N SER A 4 67.62 -1.34 -6.57
CA SER A 4 66.38 -2.03 -6.97
C SER A 4 65.64 -2.61 -5.75
N GLN A 5 66.38 -3.19 -4.79
CA GLN A 5 65.76 -3.77 -3.59
C GLN A 5 65.17 -2.71 -2.64
N SER A 6 65.77 -1.52 -2.61
CA SER A 6 65.26 -0.39 -1.82
C SER A 6 63.91 0.12 -2.35
N LEU A 7 63.74 0.17 -3.67
CA LEU A 7 62.49 0.54 -4.33
C LEU A 7 61.36 -0.46 -4.06
N TYR A 8 61.63 -1.78 -4.12
CA TYR A 8 60.63 -2.80 -3.79
C TYR A 8 60.19 -2.74 -2.32
N LEU A 9 61.13 -2.48 -1.41
CA LEU A 9 60.83 -2.36 0.01
C LEU A 9 59.94 -1.13 0.30
N CYS A 10 60.23 0.01 -0.33
CA CYS A 10 59.38 1.20 -0.23
C CYS A 10 57.96 0.96 -0.80
N LEU A 11 57.85 0.26 -1.94
CA LEU A 11 56.55 -0.03 -2.56
C LEU A 11 55.69 -0.96 -1.68
N LEU A 12 56.32 -1.98 -1.07
CA LEU A 12 55.67 -2.90 -0.13
C LEU A 12 55.22 -2.17 1.15
N LEU A 13 56.03 -1.25 1.66
CA LEU A 13 55.69 -0.40 2.81
C LEU A 13 54.50 0.52 2.50
N PHE A 14 54.43 1.11 1.30
CA PHE A 14 53.30 1.93 0.87
C PHE A 14 52.00 1.12 0.73
N LEU A 15 52.07 -0.09 0.15
CA LEU A 15 50.93 -1.00 0.04
C LEU A 15 50.44 -1.47 1.41
N PHE A 16 51.38 -1.79 2.32
CA PHE A 16 51.05 -2.19 3.69
C PHE A 16 50.44 -1.04 4.49
N LEU A 17 50.93 0.19 4.30
CA LEU A 17 50.37 1.38 4.92
C LEU A 17 48.93 1.63 4.44
N HIS A 18 48.63 1.43 3.15
CA HIS A 18 47.26 1.53 2.63
C HIS A 18 46.32 0.43 3.15
N LEU A 19 46.84 -0.77 3.43
CA LEU A 19 46.06 -1.87 4.04
C LEU A 19 45.73 -1.61 5.52
N LEU A 20 46.51 -0.75 6.18
CA LEU A 20 46.36 -0.37 7.58
C LEU A 20 45.49 0.88 7.78
N LEU A 21 45.06 1.57 6.71
CA LEU A 21 44.09 2.64 6.87
C LEU A 21 42.75 2.03 7.33
N PRO A 22 42.25 2.37 8.53
CA PRO A 22 40.92 1.98 8.92
C PRO A 22 39.94 2.59 7.91
N LEU A 23 39.05 1.75 7.38
CA LEU A 23 37.92 2.21 6.59
C LEU A 23 37.20 3.29 7.41
N PRO A 24 36.94 4.50 6.87
CA PRO A 24 36.16 5.49 7.60
C PRO A 24 34.86 4.80 8.05
N PRO A 25 34.45 4.97 9.31
CA PRO A 25 33.20 4.38 9.77
C PRO A 25 32.13 4.83 8.79
N ALA A 26 31.44 3.86 8.18
CA ALA A 26 30.27 4.17 7.38
C ALA A 26 29.40 5.07 8.26
N LEU A 27 29.19 6.32 7.85
CA LEU A 27 28.21 7.20 8.49
C LEU A 27 26.96 6.36 8.61
N ALA A 28 26.56 6.03 9.85
CA ALA A 28 25.35 5.29 10.10
C ALA A 28 24.21 6.15 9.56
N SER A 29 23.81 5.89 8.32
CA SER A 29 22.68 6.56 7.70
C SER A 29 21.49 6.25 8.58
N SER A 30 20.94 7.26 9.23
CA SER A 30 19.70 7.11 9.98
C SER A 30 18.67 6.47 9.05
N THR A 31 17.96 5.46 9.55
CA THR A 31 16.83 4.86 8.83
C THR A 31 15.89 5.99 8.40
N PRO A 32 15.52 6.10 7.11
CA PRO A 32 14.60 7.13 6.66
C PRO A 32 13.26 6.98 7.39
N THR A 33 12.45 8.02 7.49
CA THR A 33 11.07 7.93 7.98
C THR A 33 10.14 7.85 6.77
N PRO A 34 9.08 7.02 6.73
CA PRO A 34 8.15 7.01 5.60
C PRO A 34 7.42 8.35 5.47
N THR A 35 7.18 8.81 4.24
CA THR A 35 6.39 10.04 4.01
C THR A 35 4.92 9.75 4.27
N ALA A 36 4.28 10.58 5.10
CA ALA A 36 2.83 10.51 5.28
C ALA A 36 2.13 10.79 3.95
N TRP A 37 1.01 10.10 3.70
CA TRP A 37 0.15 10.44 2.58
C TRP A 37 -0.37 11.88 2.72
N PRO A 38 -0.49 12.63 1.60
CA PRO A 38 -1.12 13.93 1.63
C PRO A 38 -2.59 13.78 2.00
N HIS A 39 -3.17 14.80 2.62
CA HIS A 39 -4.58 14.78 3.04
C HIS A 39 -5.56 14.57 1.89
N GLN A 40 -5.19 15.00 0.68
CA GLN A 40 -6.00 14.84 -0.52
C GLN A 40 -5.08 14.49 -1.69
N PHE A 41 -5.48 13.52 -2.51
CA PHE A 41 -4.83 13.24 -3.78
C PHE A 41 -5.73 12.43 -4.72
N HIS A 42 -5.35 12.44 -5.99
CA HIS A 42 -5.79 11.47 -6.99
C HIS A 42 -4.61 10.64 -7.48
N SER A 43 -4.85 9.37 -7.74
CA SER A 43 -3.86 8.48 -8.32
C SER A 43 -4.50 7.52 -9.31
N VAL A 44 -3.88 7.37 -10.47
CA VAL A 44 -4.15 6.25 -11.37
C VAL A 44 -3.26 5.09 -10.99
N LEU A 45 -3.87 3.94 -10.72
CA LEU A 45 -3.18 2.70 -10.39
C LEU A 45 -3.42 1.66 -11.49
N PHE A 46 -2.39 0.88 -11.82
CA PHE A 46 -2.53 -0.38 -12.54
C PHE A 46 -2.28 -1.54 -11.58
N ILE A 47 -3.33 -2.32 -11.35
CA ILE A 47 -3.31 -3.40 -10.37
C ILE A 47 -3.37 -4.74 -11.10
N ASN A 48 -2.47 -5.64 -10.72
CA ASN A 48 -2.39 -7.00 -11.22
C ASN A 48 -2.61 -8.00 -10.09
N SER A 49 -3.64 -8.84 -10.25
CA SER A 49 -3.95 -9.95 -9.36
C SER A 49 -3.83 -11.26 -10.11
N SER A 50 -2.63 -11.86 -10.11
CA SER A 50 -2.35 -13.14 -10.78
C SER A 50 -2.75 -13.18 -12.26
N GLY A 51 -2.50 -12.08 -12.99
CA GLY A 51 -2.85 -11.91 -14.41
C GLY A 51 -4.16 -11.16 -14.65
N ASN A 52 -4.99 -10.95 -13.61
CA ASN A 52 -6.18 -10.14 -13.72
C ASN A 52 -5.82 -8.66 -13.57
N LEU A 53 -5.80 -7.94 -14.69
CA LEU A 53 -5.41 -6.53 -14.75
C LEU A 53 -6.62 -5.61 -14.57
N GLN A 54 -6.44 -4.54 -13.80
CA GLN A 54 -7.38 -3.43 -13.69
C GLN A 54 -6.67 -2.08 -13.66
N LYS A 55 -7.32 -1.07 -14.22
CA LYS A 55 -7.06 0.34 -13.93
C LYS A 55 -7.93 0.75 -12.74
N THR A 56 -7.37 1.52 -11.82
CA THR A 56 -8.12 2.09 -10.69
C THR A 56 -7.80 3.56 -10.57
N ASP A 57 -8.83 4.40 -10.62
CA ASP A 57 -8.73 5.80 -10.22
C ASP A 57 -9.04 5.88 -8.73
N LEU A 58 -8.01 6.16 -7.93
CA LEU A 58 -8.07 6.29 -6.49
C LEU A 58 -8.18 7.77 -6.13
N TRP A 59 -9.32 8.17 -5.56
CA TRP A 59 -9.52 9.47 -4.95
C TRP A 59 -9.48 9.33 -3.44
N TYR A 60 -8.60 10.09 -2.79
CA TYR A 60 -8.44 10.09 -1.35
C TYR A 60 -8.72 11.48 -0.80
N ASP A 61 -9.61 11.58 0.19
CA ASP A 61 -10.01 12.84 0.82
C ASP A 61 -10.17 12.66 2.33
N TRP A 62 -9.04 12.72 3.03
CA TRP A 62 -8.96 12.53 4.48
C TRP A 62 -9.76 13.56 5.30
N PRO A 63 -9.71 14.88 5.01
CA PRO A 63 -10.48 15.88 5.76
C PRO A 63 -11.98 15.59 5.77
N ASN A 64 -12.51 15.03 4.69
CA ASN A 64 -13.92 14.65 4.56
C ASN A 64 -14.17 13.16 4.83
N GLY A 65 -13.14 12.41 5.25
CA GLY A 65 -13.27 11.03 5.69
C GLY A 65 -13.75 10.06 4.60
N ARG A 66 -13.28 10.21 3.36
CA ARG A 66 -13.76 9.42 2.23
C ARG A 66 -12.64 8.96 1.29
N ASN A 67 -12.75 7.74 0.79
CA ASN A 67 -11.86 7.12 -0.17
C ASN A 67 -12.69 6.48 -1.29
N PHE A 68 -12.28 6.64 -2.55
CA PHE A 68 -13.08 6.18 -3.67
C PHE A 68 -12.21 5.55 -4.76
N ASN A 69 -12.40 4.26 -4.98
CA ASN A 69 -11.79 3.51 -6.06
C ASN A 69 -12.80 3.33 -7.20
N ILE A 70 -12.48 3.87 -8.38
CA ILE A 70 -13.22 3.62 -9.61
C ILE A 70 -12.43 2.58 -10.41
N ILE A 71 -12.99 1.38 -10.55
CA ILE A 71 -12.27 0.17 -10.94
C ILE A 71 -12.74 -0.32 -12.32
N GLN A 72 -11.82 -0.30 -13.29
CA GLN A 72 -12.04 -0.81 -14.63
C GLN A 72 -11.12 -2.00 -14.93
N HIS A 73 -11.70 -3.18 -15.06
CA HIS A 73 -10.99 -4.35 -15.62
C HIS A 73 -10.92 -4.23 -17.15
N GLN A 74 -9.92 -4.84 -17.81
CA GLN A 74 -9.68 -4.67 -19.25
C GLN A 74 -10.90 -4.90 -20.16
N LEU A 75 -11.80 -5.81 -19.78
CA LEU A 75 -13.07 -6.11 -20.49
C LEU A 75 -14.25 -6.30 -19.52
N GLY A 76 -14.12 -5.80 -18.30
CA GLY A 76 -15.12 -6.02 -17.25
C GLY A 76 -16.09 -4.87 -17.04
N VAL A 77 -17.05 -5.11 -16.16
CA VAL A 77 -17.98 -4.10 -15.65
C VAL A 77 -17.22 -3.04 -14.86
N LEU A 78 -17.52 -1.76 -15.10
CA LEU A 78 -17.02 -0.65 -14.29
C LEU A 78 -17.62 -0.75 -12.89
N LYS A 79 -16.75 -0.85 -11.88
CA LYS A 79 -17.13 -0.99 -10.48
C LYS A 79 -16.68 0.21 -9.68
N TYR A 80 -17.41 0.48 -8.62
CA TYR A 80 -17.19 1.58 -7.71
C TYR A 80 -17.04 1.01 -6.31
N ASP A 81 -15.98 1.39 -5.60
CA ASP A 81 -15.76 1.09 -4.18
C ASP A 81 -15.59 2.41 -3.43
N LEU A 82 -16.68 2.86 -2.81
CA LEU A 82 -16.76 4.09 -2.04
C LEU A 82 -16.68 3.75 -0.55
N GLU A 83 -15.65 4.24 0.11
CA GLU A 83 -15.35 3.95 1.50
C GLU A 83 -15.46 5.22 2.35
N TRP A 84 -16.08 5.10 3.52
CA TRP A 84 -16.18 6.17 4.50
C TRP A 84 -15.35 5.85 5.75
N ASN A 85 -14.90 6.90 6.43
CA ASN A 85 -14.06 6.79 7.62
C ASN A 85 -14.76 6.14 8.82
N ASN A 86 -16.07 5.96 8.77
CA ASN A 86 -16.85 5.20 9.75
C ASN A 86 -16.75 3.68 9.54
N GLY A 87 -15.98 3.21 8.56
CA GLY A 87 -15.80 1.79 8.26
C GLY A 87 -16.72 1.25 7.19
N THR A 88 -17.74 1.99 6.75
CA THR A 88 -18.66 1.52 5.70
C THR A 88 -18.05 1.65 4.31
N SER A 89 -18.09 0.57 3.53
CA SER A 89 -17.72 0.53 2.12
C SER A 89 -18.90 0.08 1.26
N PHE A 90 -19.10 0.76 0.13
CA PHE A 90 -20.13 0.48 -0.85
C PHE A 90 -19.49 0.01 -2.16
N TYR A 91 -19.73 -1.24 -2.51
CA TYR A 91 -19.34 -1.81 -3.80
C TYR A 91 -20.53 -1.80 -4.74
N TYR A 92 -20.50 -0.98 -5.79
CA TYR A 92 -21.65 -0.85 -6.68
C TYR A 92 -21.28 -0.69 -8.15
N THR A 93 -22.30 -0.78 -8.99
CA THR A 93 -22.24 -0.61 -10.45
C THR A 93 -23.34 0.35 -10.90
N LEU A 94 -23.04 1.21 -11.86
CA LEU A 94 -23.96 2.21 -12.41
C LEU A 94 -24.32 1.90 -13.87
N ASP A 95 -25.27 2.64 -14.44
CA ASP A 95 -25.53 2.66 -15.88
C ASP A 95 -24.22 2.82 -16.69
N PRO A 96 -24.06 2.10 -17.82
CA PRO A 96 -25.06 1.26 -18.50
C PRO A 96 -25.14 -0.19 -17.98
N PHE A 97 -24.50 -0.51 -16.85
CA PHE A 97 -24.51 -1.85 -16.28
C PHE A 97 -25.68 -2.01 -15.30
N ASN A 98 -26.04 -3.27 -15.00
CA ASN A 98 -27.06 -3.55 -13.99
C ASN A 98 -26.70 -2.90 -12.65
N HIS A 99 -27.66 -2.23 -12.02
CA HIS A 99 -27.49 -1.69 -10.67
C HIS A 99 -27.34 -2.83 -9.67
N THR A 100 -26.16 -2.89 -9.06
CA THR A 100 -25.84 -3.81 -7.96
C THR A 100 -25.21 -3.03 -6.84
N CYS A 101 -25.45 -3.43 -5.60
CA CYS A 101 -24.75 -2.90 -4.45
C CYS A 101 -24.41 -4.02 -3.46
N LYS A 102 -23.24 -3.93 -2.85
CA LYS A 102 -22.85 -4.72 -1.68
C LYS A 102 -22.25 -3.76 -0.65
N VAL A 103 -22.83 -3.75 0.54
CA VAL A 103 -22.33 -2.96 1.67
C VAL A 103 -21.45 -3.84 2.55
N ILE A 104 -20.25 -3.37 2.89
CA ILE A 104 -19.31 -4.06 3.77
C ILE A 104 -18.89 -3.09 4.88
N HIS A 105 -18.61 -3.61 6.07
CA HIS A 105 -18.04 -2.84 7.16
C HIS A 105 -16.61 -3.33 7.47
N PHE A 106 -15.67 -2.39 7.55
CA PHE A 106 -14.29 -2.60 7.94
C PHE A 106 -13.98 -1.72 9.15
N ASP A 107 -13.70 -2.33 10.30
CA ASP A 107 -13.48 -1.61 11.57
C ASP A 107 -12.35 -0.56 11.50
N VAL A 108 -11.38 -0.75 10.60
CA VAL A 108 -10.23 0.14 10.43
C VAL A 108 -10.59 1.44 9.67
N GLY A 109 -11.66 1.42 8.87
CA GLY A 109 -12.02 2.51 7.96
C GLY A 109 -10.97 2.79 6.89
N ILE A 110 -10.97 4.02 6.38
CA ILE A 110 -9.97 4.47 5.39
C ILE A 110 -8.60 4.66 6.05
N LEU A 111 -7.53 4.41 5.29
CA LEU A 111 -6.17 4.60 5.78
C LEU A 111 -5.92 6.04 6.23
N ARG A 112 -5.30 6.21 7.39
CA ARG A 112 -4.86 7.52 7.90
C ARG A 112 -3.62 7.99 7.12
N PRO A 113 -3.36 9.30 7.04
CA PRO A 113 -2.17 9.83 6.38
C PRO A 113 -0.85 9.16 6.82
N ASN A 114 -0.73 8.86 8.10
CA ASN A 114 0.45 8.25 8.72
C ASN A 114 0.34 6.72 8.85
N TRP A 115 -0.41 6.03 7.99
CA TRP A 115 -0.65 4.58 8.12
C TRP A 115 0.64 3.72 8.10
N LEU A 116 1.76 4.26 7.62
CA LEU A 116 3.09 3.61 7.67
C LEU A 116 3.83 3.80 9.00
N ASP A 117 3.28 4.52 9.98
CA ASP A 117 3.93 4.69 11.30
C ASP A 117 4.16 3.32 11.95
N GLY A 118 5.40 3.07 12.40
CA GLY A 118 5.81 1.78 12.95
C GLY A 118 5.98 0.66 11.91
N ALA A 119 6.04 0.98 10.61
CA ALA A 119 6.44 0.02 9.58
C ALA A 119 7.92 -0.36 9.72
N ASN A 120 8.26 -1.57 9.28
CA ASN A 120 9.61 -2.08 9.25
C ASN A 120 10.31 -1.61 7.97
N TYR A 121 11.45 -0.94 8.11
CA TYR A 121 12.29 -0.57 6.96
C TYR A 121 13.07 -1.78 6.47
N LEU A 122 12.96 -2.10 5.19
CA LEU A 122 13.63 -3.25 4.58
C LEU A 122 14.88 -2.88 3.79
N GLY A 123 15.16 -1.60 3.61
CA GLY A 123 16.27 -1.11 2.79
C GLY A 123 15.82 -0.52 1.46
N GLN A 124 16.79 -0.34 0.56
CA GLN A 124 16.56 0.22 -0.76
C GLN A 124 16.54 -0.85 -1.84
N HIS A 125 15.56 -0.78 -2.74
CA HIS A 125 15.40 -1.71 -3.85
C HIS A 125 15.01 -0.97 -5.12
N TYR A 126 15.46 -1.45 -6.27
CA TYR A 126 14.97 -0.96 -7.55
C TYR A 126 13.58 -1.55 -7.85
N ALA A 127 12.65 -0.70 -8.25
CA ALA A 127 11.33 -1.05 -8.76
C ALA A 127 11.00 -0.14 -9.95
N ASP A 128 10.73 -0.71 -11.12
CA ASP A 128 10.34 0.02 -12.33
C ASP A 128 11.32 1.16 -12.71
N ASN A 129 12.62 0.91 -12.48
CA ASN A 129 13.74 1.86 -12.63
C ASN A 129 13.83 2.99 -11.59
N PHE A 130 13.00 2.97 -10.55
CA PHE A 130 13.10 3.85 -9.39
C PHE A 130 13.88 3.16 -8.28
N LEU A 131 14.85 3.87 -7.67
CA LEU A 131 15.44 3.43 -6.41
C LEU A 131 14.47 3.78 -5.28
N CYS A 132 13.92 2.78 -4.60
CA CYS A 132 12.87 2.96 -3.61
C CYS A 132 13.34 2.60 -2.20
N ASN A 133 12.91 3.37 -1.20
CA ASN A 133 12.83 2.90 0.18
C ASN A 133 11.66 1.91 0.28
N VAL A 134 11.89 0.77 0.93
CA VAL A 134 10.87 -0.28 1.08
C VAL A 134 10.46 -0.43 2.53
N TRP A 135 9.15 -0.39 2.74
CA TRP A 135 8.52 -0.53 4.04
C TRP A 135 7.60 -1.73 4.05
N GLU A 136 7.65 -2.54 5.10
CA GLU A 136 6.68 -3.60 5.36
C GLU A 136 5.82 -3.21 6.56
N LYS A 137 4.51 -3.38 6.42
CA LYS A 137 3.56 -3.10 7.49
C LYS A 137 2.72 -4.35 7.74
N VAL A 138 2.84 -4.87 8.96
CA VAL A 138 2.06 -5.97 9.58
C VAL A 138 1.96 -7.26 8.76
N ASP A 139 3.01 -7.61 8.03
CA ASP A 139 3.09 -8.75 7.11
C ASP A 139 1.99 -8.74 6.03
N PHE A 140 1.37 -7.58 5.81
CA PHE A 140 0.22 -7.43 4.93
C PHE A 140 0.58 -6.70 3.63
N ILE A 141 1.39 -5.64 3.74
CA ILE A 141 1.71 -4.75 2.61
C ILE A 141 3.18 -4.35 2.60
N TRP A 142 3.77 -4.38 1.41
CA TRP A 142 5.09 -3.85 1.10
C TRP A 142 4.94 -2.60 0.25
N TYR A 143 5.40 -1.47 0.76
CA TYR A 143 5.26 -0.15 0.14
C TYR A 143 6.59 0.35 -0.39
N TYR A 144 6.62 0.71 -1.67
CA TYR A 144 7.80 1.22 -2.36
C TYR A 144 7.64 2.71 -2.56
N GLU A 145 8.51 3.48 -1.92
CA GLU A 145 8.56 4.94 -2.00
C GLU A 145 9.85 5.36 -2.70
N ASP A 146 9.74 6.12 -3.78
CA ASP A 146 10.92 6.63 -4.49
C ASP A 146 11.82 7.47 -3.56
N VAL A 147 13.12 7.17 -3.55
CA VAL A 147 14.10 7.84 -2.68
C VAL A 147 14.19 9.32 -3.00
N LEU A 148 14.10 9.70 -4.28
CA LEU A 148 14.31 11.08 -4.73
C LEU A 148 13.08 11.94 -4.50
N THR A 149 11.91 11.49 -4.97
CA THR A 149 10.68 12.28 -4.96
C THR A 149 9.80 12.03 -3.75
N ARG A 150 10.08 10.97 -2.97
CA ARG A 150 9.30 10.57 -1.80
C ARG A 150 7.85 10.18 -2.12
N ARG A 151 7.59 9.81 -3.39
CA ARG A 151 6.26 9.43 -3.89
C ARG A 151 6.11 7.91 -3.94
N PRO A 152 4.87 7.39 -3.81
CA PRO A 152 4.60 5.97 -4.08
C PRO A 152 5.00 5.59 -5.50
N VAL A 153 5.67 4.44 -5.62
CA VAL A 153 5.96 3.78 -6.90
C VAL A 153 5.06 2.57 -7.09
N LYS A 154 4.97 1.72 -6.06
CA LYS A 154 4.05 0.59 -6.03
C LYS A 154 3.82 0.09 -4.61
N TRP A 155 2.83 -0.75 -4.44
CA TRP A 155 2.72 -1.59 -3.26
C TRP A 155 2.29 -3.00 -3.63
N ILE A 156 2.69 -3.95 -2.78
CA ILE A 156 2.44 -5.37 -2.94
C ILE A 156 1.70 -5.84 -1.70
N PHE A 157 0.57 -6.50 -1.88
CA PHE A 157 -0.17 -7.13 -0.79
C PHE A 157 0.32 -8.56 -0.56
N TYR A 158 0.10 -9.10 0.64
CA TYR A 158 0.44 -10.49 1.01
C TYR A 158 -0.16 -11.54 0.07
N SER A 159 -1.25 -11.21 -0.61
CA SER A 159 -1.91 -12.05 -1.61
C SER A 159 -1.14 -12.15 -2.94
N GLY A 160 -0.09 -11.36 -3.11
CA GLY A 160 0.64 -11.21 -4.38
C GLY A 160 0.01 -10.21 -5.35
N MET A 161 -1.07 -9.52 -4.95
CA MET A 161 -1.61 -8.40 -5.72
C MET A 161 -0.62 -7.24 -5.73
N ILE A 162 -0.29 -6.74 -6.93
CA ILE A 162 0.64 -5.63 -7.11
C ILE A 162 -0.11 -4.44 -7.69
N ALA A 163 -0.05 -3.31 -7.00
CA ALA A 163 -0.56 -2.04 -7.50
C ALA A 163 0.61 -1.14 -7.88
N HIS A 164 0.75 -0.83 -9.16
CA HIS A 164 1.69 0.16 -9.66
C HIS A 164 1.02 1.53 -9.70
N VAL A 165 1.74 2.54 -9.23
CA VAL A 165 1.28 3.94 -9.22
C VAL A 165 1.72 4.62 -10.50
N MET A 166 0.75 5.00 -11.34
CA MET A 166 1.01 5.62 -12.64
C MET A 166 1.01 7.15 -12.54
N THR A 167 0.14 7.71 -11.71
CA THR A 167 0.09 9.15 -11.39
C THR A 167 -0.08 9.36 -9.89
N PHE A 168 0.35 10.53 -9.40
CA PHE A 168 0.15 10.91 -8.00
C PHE A 168 -0.04 12.43 -7.89
N GLU A 169 -1.28 12.87 -7.89
CA GLU A 169 -1.69 14.26 -7.98
C GLU A 169 -2.07 14.78 -6.59
N VAL A 170 -1.08 15.33 -5.89
CA VAL A 170 -1.24 15.87 -4.54
C VAL A 170 -2.19 17.07 -4.56
N GLY A 171 -3.19 17.06 -3.68
CA GLY A 171 -4.19 18.12 -3.54
C GLY A 171 -5.34 18.06 -4.55
N ALA A 172 -5.37 17.05 -5.44
CA ALA A 172 -6.50 16.84 -6.31
C ALA A 172 -7.76 16.46 -5.51
N VAL A 173 -8.90 16.98 -5.93
CA VAL A 173 -10.20 16.79 -5.28
C VAL A 173 -11.26 16.40 -6.31
N LEU A 174 -12.19 15.55 -5.89
CA LEU A 174 -13.35 15.15 -6.68
C LEU A 174 -14.58 15.93 -6.20
N GLU A 175 -15.45 16.33 -7.13
CA GLU A 175 -16.68 17.06 -6.81
C GLU A 175 -17.55 16.31 -5.79
N ASP A 176 -18.10 17.03 -4.80
CA ASP A 176 -18.86 16.46 -3.68
C ASP A 176 -20.01 15.54 -4.11
N ALA A 177 -20.66 15.83 -5.23
CA ALA A 177 -21.75 15.01 -5.76
C ALA A 177 -21.32 13.58 -6.12
N GLN A 178 -20.05 13.37 -6.49
CA GLN A 178 -19.53 12.05 -6.89
C GLN A 178 -19.28 11.13 -5.69
N TRP A 179 -19.26 11.67 -4.46
CA TRP A 179 -19.00 10.90 -3.25
C TRP A 179 -20.26 10.28 -2.62
N GLN A 180 -21.40 10.34 -3.32
CA GLN A 180 -22.65 9.80 -2.83
C GLN A 180 -22.84 8.35 -3.30
N ALA A 181 -23.07 7.44 -2.36
CA ALA A 181 -23.50 6.09 -2.68
C ALA A 181 -24.90 6.13 -3.32
N PRO A 182 -25.22 5.27 -4.30
CA PRO A 182 -26.54 5.23 -4.90
C PRO A 182 -27.64 4.86 -3.90
N VAL A 183 -28.84 5.40 -4.11
CA VAL A 183 -29.99 5.18 -3.20
C VAL A 183 -30.34 3.70 -2.99
N TYR A 184 -30.14 2.85 -4.01
CA TYR A 184 -30.43 1.42 -3.91
C TYR A 184 -29.47 0.66 -2.98
N CYS A 185 -28.33 1.25 -2.60
CA CYS A 185 -27.43 0.68 -1.59
C CYS A 185 -28.00 0.71 -0.17
N PHE A 186 -29.06 1.48 0.07
CA PHE A 186 -29.68 1.64 1.39
C PHE A 186 -30.96 0.81 1.56
N ASN A 187 -31.46 0.18 0.49
CA ASN A 187 -32.73 -0.54 0.49
C ASN A 187 -32.64 -1.93 1.16
N GLU A 188 -31.46 -2.54 1.24
CA GLU A 188 -31.27 -3.87 1.85
C GLU A 188 -31.23 -3.82 3.38
N ALA A 189 -31.14 -2.63 3.99
CA ALA A 189 -31.21 -2.45 5.44
C ALA A 189 -32.54 -2.93 6.05
N GLU A 190 -33.61 -3.09 5.24
CA GLU A 190 -34.88 -3.67 5.69
C GLU A 190 -34.87 -5.22 5.76
N THR A 191 -33.90 -5.88 5.13
CA THR A 191 -33.85 -7.36 5.05
C THR A 191 -32.84 -8.01 6.00
N HIS A 192 -31.87 -7.27 6.54
CA HIS A 192 -30.80 -7.83 7.39
C HIS A 192 -31.21 -8.10 8.85
N GLU A 193 -32.35 -7.60 9.35
CA GLU A 193 -32.85 -7.97 10.69
C GLU A 193 -33.37 -9.43 10.79
N LYS A 194 -33.58 -10.13 9.67
CA LYS A 194 -34.07 -11.53 9.66
C LYS A 194 -33.00 -12.58 9.34
N SER A 195 -31.76 -12.17 9.08
CA SER A 195 -30.70 -13.05 8.57
C SER A 195 -29.68 -13.50 9.64
N SER A 196 -29.81 -13.10 10.90
CA SER A 196 -28.84 -13.48 11.95
C SER A 196 -28.96 -14.94 12.44
N SER A 197 -29.96 -15.70 11.97
CA SER A 197 -30.25 -17.03 12.54
C SER A 197 -29.96 -18.24 11.64
N SER A 198 -29.57 -18.10 10.36
CA SER A 198 -29.40 -19.31 9.52
C SER A 198 -28.55 -19.10 8.26
N LYS A 199 -27.22 -19.09 8.38
CA LYS A 199 -26.29 -19.74 7.43
C LYS A 199 -24.83 -19.52 7.83
N ALA A 200 -24.44 -20.21 8.90
CA ALA A 200 -23.17 -20.93 8.83
C ALA A 200 -23.35 -22.05 7.77
N LEU A 201 -22.32 -22.28 6.96
CA LEU A 201 -22.26 -23.19 5.79
C LEU A 201 -22.85 -22.64 4.49
N LEU A 202 -21.98 -22.06 3.65
CA LEU A 202 -21.49 -22.70 2.41
C LEU A 202 -20.38 -21.83 1.80
N ASP A 203 -19.18 -22.41 1.70
CA ASP A 203 -18.00 -21.85 1.05
C ASP A 203 -18.11 -21.81 -0.48
N SER A 204 -17.26 -20.96 -1.06
CA SER A 204 -16.77 -20.95 -2.45
C SER A 204 -17.69 -20.36 -3.53
N GLU A 205 -17.47 -19.07 -3.84
CA GLU A 205 -17.05 -18.66 -5.19
C GLU A 205 -16.51 -17.22 -5.21
N ALA A 206 -15.49 -17.03 -6.05
CA ALA A 206 -14.58 -15.90 -6.08
C ALA A 206 -15.24 -14.57 -6.45
N SER A 207 -15.02 -13.55 -5.63
CA SER A 207 -15.05 -12.15 -6.07
C SER A 207 -13.94 -11.38 -5.36
N GLY A 208 -12.90 -11.03 -6.13
CA GLY A 208 -11.83 -10.14 -5.71
C GLY A 208 -12.39 -8.75 -5.44
N ALA A 209 -12.69 -8.51 -4.17
CA ALA A 209 -12.83 -7.19 -3.57
C ALA A 209 -11.94 -7.24 -2.32
N LEU A 210 -10.67 -6.85 -2.47
CA LEU A 210 -9.76 -6.68 -1.34
C LEU A 210 -10.09 -5.36 -0.65
N GLY A 211 -11.26 -5.30 -0.03
CA GLY A 211 -11.49 -4.38 1.07
C GLY A 211 -10.70 -4.86 2.29
N GLY A 212 -10.13 -3.92 3.02
CA GLY A 212 -9.10 -4.11 4.04
C GLY A 212 -9.43 -5.22 5.04
N SER A 213 -8.86 -6.42 4.81
CA SER A 213 -8.96 -7.52 5.76
C SER A 213 -7.82 -7.43 6.77
N PHE A 214 -8.21 -6.98 7.97
CA PHE A 214 -7.80 -7.58 9.24
C PHE A 214 -6.38 -7.24 9.75
N MET A 215 -6.23 -6.00 10.25
CA MET A 215 -5.23 -5.69 11.27
C MET A 215 -5.67 -6.31 12.59
N ARG A 216 -5.20 -7.53 12.88
CA ARG A 216 -5.40 -8.14 14.21
C ARG A 216 -4.62 -7.31 15.22
N GLU A 217 -5.32 -6.68 16.15
CA GLU A 217 -4.73 -6.01 17.31
C GLU A 217 -3.97 -7.06 18.14
N ILE A 218 -2.63 -7.07 18.06
CA ILE A 218 -1.81 -7.91 18.93
C ILE A 218 -1.62 -7.16 20.23
N THR A 219 -2.52 -7.43 21.17
CA THR A 219 -2.30 -7.14 22.59
C THR A 219 -1.06 -7.90 23.03
N THR A 220 0.00 -7.16 23.37
CA THR A 220 1.17 -7.65 24.08
C THR A 220 0.74 -8.42 25.33
N GLN A 221 0.90 -9.74 25.33
CA GLN A 221 1.05 -10.50 26.55
C GLN A 221 2.46 -11.11 26.59
N HIS A 222 3.22 -10.61 27.55
CA HIS A 222 4.40 -11.25 28.08
C HIS A 222 4.05 -12.67 28.52
N ALA A 223 4.81 -13.66 28.07
CA ALA A 223 4.95 -14.91 28.79
C ALA A 223 6.39 -15.42 28.64
N TYR A 224 7.19 -15.15 29.66
CA TYR A 224 8.28 -16.02 30.09
C TYR A 224 7.79 -17.47 30.14
N VAL A 225 8.50 -18.41 29.50
CA VAL A 225 8.82 -19.73 30.09
C VAL A 225 10.10 -20.28 29.43
N LYS A 226 11.10 -20.48 30.30
CA LYS A 226 12.30 -21.36 30.27
C LYS A 226 12.88 -21.86 28.95
#